data_AF-A0A972GEF8-F1
#
_entry.id   AF-A0A972GEF8-F1
#
_cell.length_a   1.000
_cell.length_b   1.000
_cell.length_c   1.000
_cell.angle_alpha   90.00
_cell.angle_beta   90.00
_cell.angle_gamma   90.00
#
_symmetry.space_group_name_H-M   'P 1'
#
loop_
_entity.id
_entity.type
_entity.pdbx_description
1 polymer ?
#
loop_
_entity_poly.entity_id
_entity_poly.type
_entity_poly.pdbx_seq_one_letter_code
_entity_poly.pdbx_strand_id
1 'polypeptide(L)'
;MAVRSQEIRKANTDGGAIRSRPLTVAPSITLHSLAYLVTALLALLAIYGVMGNVISWGTSKFDDLRYGTPRTYQLSAVVGHEDSPEQPTHLIAMNLNQQVVVVQLPGGDPSKVRTLNGPYLFGSAEAKTPVLMRLEDLNRDGTPDLIVSAKNEEIVYLNRDSEFQLITPEERVQLIGMQ
;
A
#
# COMPACT_ATOMS: atom_id res chain seq x y z
N MET A 1 18.22 -30.64 -111.90
CA MET A 1 17.11 -30.77 -110.94
C MET A 1 17.61 -30.20 -109.61
N ALA A 2 17.16 -29.00 -109.25
CA ALA A 2 17.68 -28.23 -108.11
C ALA A 2 16.59 -28.09 -107.05
N VAL A 3 16.89 -28.47 -105.81
CA VAL A 3 15.98 -28.36 -104.67
C VAL A 3 16.14 -26.95 -104.08
N ARG A 4 15.03 -26.21 -104.01
CA ARG A 4 14.97 -24.80 -103.65
C ARG A 4 14.20 -24.60 -102.35
N SER A 5 14.65 -23.59 -101.62
CA SER A 5 13.90 -22.74 -100.68
C SER A 5 13.83 -23.18 -99.22
N GLN A 6 14.86 -22.76 -98.49
CA GLN A 6 14.73 -22.25 -97.13
C GLN A 6 13.79 -21.03 -97.07
N GLU A 7 13.24 -20.85 -95.87
CA GLU A 7 12.48 -19.69 -95.35
C GLU A 7 11.08 -19.50 -95.90
N ILE A 8 10.05 -19.51 -95.03
CA ILE A 8 9.16 -18.36 -94.75
C ILE A 8 8.44 -18.59 -93.40
N ARG A 9 8.80 -17.74 -92.42
CA ARG A 9 7.99 -17.14 -91.34
C ARG A 9 6.89 -17.98 -90.67
N LYS A 10 7.02 -18.15 -89.35
CA LYS A 10 5.87 -17.90 -88.46
C LYS A 10 6.23 -16.93 -87.35
N ALA A 11 5.42 -15.89 -87.31
CA ALA A 11 5.52 -14.69 -86.50
C ALA A 11 5.60 -14.99 -85.01
N ASN A 12 6.46 -14.20 -84.37
CA ASN A 12 6.42 -13.84 -82.97
C ASN A 12 4.97 -13.54 -82.57
N THR A 13 4.32 -14.49 -81.90
CA THR A 13 3.02 -14.26 -81.29
C THR A 13 3.32 -14.03 -79.82
N ASP A 14 3.24 -12.77 -79.42
CA ASP A 14 3.27 -12.30 -78.04
C ASP A 14 2.17 -13.01 -77.24
N GLY A 15 2.51 -14.19 -76.72
CA GLY A 15 1.74 -14.89 -75.70
C GLY A 15 2.22 -14.36 -74.36
N GLY A 16 1.50 -13.39 -73.81
CA GLY A 16 1.73 -12.87 -72.48
C GLY A 16 1.86 -14.00 -71.46
N ALA A 17 3.10 -14.32 -71.09
CA ALA A 17 3.36 -15.15 -69.93
C ALA A 17 2.95 -14.33 -68.72
N ILE A 18 1.76 -14.61 -68.21
CA ILE A 18 1.26 -14.12 -66.92
C ILE A 18 2.39 -14.36 -65.92
N ARG A 19 3.04 -13.28 -65.46
CA ARG A 19 3.94 -13.34 -64.32
C ARG A 19 3.09 -13.84 -63.17
N SER A 20 3.21 -15.12 -62.83
CA SER A 20 2.60 -15.69 -61.65
C SER A 20 3.17 -14.91 -60.46
N ARG A 21 2.39 -13.94 -59.97
CA ARG A 21 2.66 -13.33 -58.67
C ARG A 21 2.74 -14.49 -57.69
N PRO A 22 3.85 -14.69 -56.95
CA PRO A 22 3.88 -15.71 -55.93
C PRO A 22 2.73 -15.39 -54.98
N LEU A 23 1.73 -16.27 -54.96
CA LEU A 23 0.67 -16.19 -53.97
C LEU A 23 1.37 -16.37 -52.64
N THR A 24 1.43 -15.32 -51.84
CA THR A 24 1.88 -15.41 -50.46
C THR A 24 0.91 -16.35 -49.76
N VAL A 25 1.28 -17.64 -49.65
CA VAL A 25 0.52 -18.63 -48.91
C VAL A 25 0.65 -18.22 -47.45
N ALA A 26 -0.42 -17.63 -46.92
CA ALA A 26 -0.51 -17.36 -45.49
C ALA A 26 -0.38 -18.72 -44.77
N PRO A 27 0.54 -18.87 -43.81
CA PRO A 27 0.70 -20.13 -43.11
C PRO A 27 -0.61 -20.48 -42.39
N SER A 28 -1.08 -21.72 -42.56
CA SER A 28 -2.26 -22.21 -41.86
C SER A 28 -1.92 -22.43 -40.39
N ILE A 29 -2.53 -21.63 -39.51
CA ILE A 29 -2.41 -21.83 -38.07
C ILE A 29 -3.18 -23.12 -37.74
N THR A 30 -2.48 -24.14 -37.28
CA THR A 30 -3.13 -25.39 -36.85
C THR A 30 -3.86 -25.18 -35.53
N LEU A 31 -4.94 -25.93 -35.28
CA LEU A 31 -5.72 -25.83 -34.03
C LEU A 31 -4.84 -26.01 -32.78
N HIS A 32 -3.83 -26.88 -32.84
CA HIS A 32 -2.87 -27.10 -31.75
C HIS A 32 -1.99 -25.86 -31.51
N SER A 33 -1.50 -25.22 -32.56
CA SER A 33 -0.72 -23.97 -32.45
C SER A 33 -1.57 -22.84 -31.86
N LEU A 34 -2.84 -22.74 -32.26
CA LEU A 34 -3.77 -21.77 -31.68
C LEU A 34 -4.03 -22.06 -30.19
N ALA A 35 -4.23 -23.33 -29.83
CA ALA A 35 -4.40 -23.75 -28.45
C ALA A 35 -3.20 -23.37 -27.59
N TYR A 36 -1.96 -23.65 -28.04
CA TYR A 36 -0.75 -23.24 -27.31
C TYR A 36 -0.63 -21.73 -27.15
N LEU A 37 -0.98 -20.94 -28.17
CA LEU A 37 -0.97 -19.47 -28.07
C LEU A 37 -1.98 -18.98 -27.03
N VAL A 38 -3.20 -19.52 -27.04
CA VAL A 38 -4.22 -19.18 -26.05
C VAL A 38 -3.76 -19.59 -24.66
N THR A 39 -3.21 -20.80 -24.48
CA THR A 39 -2.68 -21.25 -23.19
C THR A 39 -1.53 -20.38 -22.70
N ALA A 40 -0.59 -20.02 -23.56
CA ALA A 40 0.53 -19.14 -23.20
C ALA A 40 0.04 -17.74 -22.80
N LEU A 41 -0.93 -17.20 -23.52
CA LEU A 41 -1.54 -15.91 -23.18
C LEU A 41 -2.26 -15.96 -21.83
N LEU A 42 -3.02 -17.03 -21.56
CA LEU A 42 -3.67 -17.25 -20.28
C LEU A 42 -2.66 -17.42 -19.14
N ALA A 43 -1.56 -18.14 -19.37
CA ALA A 43 -0.48 -18.30 -18.40
C ALA A 43 0.19 -16.96 -18.08
N LEU A 44 0.47 -16.13 -19.09
CA LEU A 44 1.02 -14.79 -18.87
C LEU A 44 0.06 -13.88 -18.09
N LEU A 45 -1.24 -13.92 -18.41
CA LEU A 45 -2.27 -13.21 -17.65
C LEU A 45 -2.36 -13.69 -16.19
N ALA A 46 -2.27 -15.00 -15.96
CA ALA A 46 -2.27 -15.57 -14.62
C ALA A 46 -1.02 -15.16 -13.83
N ILE A 47 0.17 -15.24 -14.44
CA ILE A 47 1.42 -14.76 -13.84
C ILE A 47 1.31 -13.28 -13.51
N TYR A 48 0.83 -12.46 -14.44
CA TYR A 48 0.64 -11.03 -14.23
C TYR A 48 -0.31 -10.75 -13.05
N GLY A 49 -1.45 -11.44 -12.97
CA GLY A 49 -2.41 -11.29 -11.88
C GLY A 49 -1.86 -11.68 -10.50
N VAL A 50 -0.97 -12.68 -10.43
CA VAL A 50 -0.37 -13.13 -9.16
C VAL A 50 0.87 -12.32 -8.80
N MET A 51 1.63 -11.83 -9.78
CA MET A 51 2.92 -11.18 -9.57
C MET A 51 2.82 -9.95 -8.65
N GLY A 52 1.75 -9.15 -8.78
CA GLY A 52 1.53 -7.99 -7.90
C GLY A 52 1.45 -8.37 -6.42
N ASN A 53 0.78 -9.48 -6.09
CA ASN A 53 0.66 -9.98 -4.73
C ASN A 53 2.01 -10.48 -4.18
N VAL A 54 2.79 -11.19 -5.00
CA VAL A 54 4.12 -11.70 -4.62
C VAL A 54 5.09 -10.56 -4.35
N ILE A 55 5.10 -9.53 -5.21
CA ILE A 55 5.94 -8.34 -5.01
C ILE A 55 5.56 -7.63 -3.71
N SER A 56 4.27 -7.35 -3.49
CA SER A 56 3.80 -6.66 -2.28
C SER A 56 4.12 -7.42 -0.99
N TRP A 57 3.94 -8.75 -1.00
CA TRP A 57 4.34 -9.61 0.11
C TRP A 57 5.86 -9.57 0.33
N GLY A 58 6.64 -9.69 -0.73
CA GLY A 58 8.10 -9.68 -0.69
C GLY A 58 8.66 -8.37 -0.14
N THR A 59 8.15 -7.22 -0.60
CA THR A 59 8.57 -5.91 -0.09
C THR A 59 8.20 -5.75 1.38
N SER A 60 6.99 -6.13 1.80
CA SER A 60 6.62 -6.04 3.22
C SER A 60 7.51 -6.91 4.11
N LYS A 61 7.91 -8.11 3.67
CA LYS A 61 8.81 -8.97 4.45
C LYS A 61 10.24 -8.44 4.48
N PHE A 62 10.71 -7.89 3.37
CA PHE A 62 12.02 -7.26 3.31
C PHE A 62 12.07 -6.00 4.19
N ASP A 63 11.03 -5.18 4.17
CA ASP A 63 10.91 -3.98 5.00
C ASP A 63 10.80 -4.37 6.48
N ASP A 64 10.01 -5.39 6.84
CA ASP A 64 9.95 -5.93 8.20
C ASP A 64 11.34 -6.39 8.67
N LEU A 65 12.14 -7.02 7.80
CA LEU A 65 13.48 -7.50 8.15
C LEU A 65 14.47 -6.35 8.31
N ARG A 66 14.41 -5.35 7.42
CA ARG A 66 15.36 -4.25 7.36
C ARG A 66 15.08 -3.17 8.40
N TYR A 67 13.81 -2.83 8.59
CA TYR A 67 13.36 -1.73 9.43
C TYR A 67 12.64 -2.18 10.70
N GLY A 68 12.25 -3.44 10.79
CA GLY A 68 11.57 -4.00 11.96
C GLY A 68 10.06 -3.69 11.99
N THR A 69 9.45 -4.15 13.06
CA THR A 69 8.06 -3.84 13.47
C THR A 69 8.12 -3.34 14.92
N PRO A 70 7.23 -2.44 15.36
CA PRO A 70 5.91 -2.09 14.80
C PRO A 70 5.85 -0.78 13.99
N ARG A 71 4.69 -0.51 13.37
CA ARG A 71 4.38 0.80 12.77
C ARG A 71 4.19 1.84 13.88
N THR A 72 4.83 3.00 13.74
CA THR A 72 4.67 4.14 14.64
C THR A 72 3.79 5.21 14.00
N TYR A 73 2.91 5.83 14.79
CA TYR A 73 2.24 7.07 14.43
C TYR A 73 2.83 8.21 15.24
N GLN A 74 3.13 9.33 14.60
CA GLN A 74 3.78 10.47 15.25
C GLN A 74 2.97 11.73 15.01
N LEU A 75 2.84 12.55 16.05
CA LEU A 75 2.27 13.89 15.94
C LEU A 75 3.03 14.86 16.85
N SER A 76 2.94 16.14 16.52
CA SER A 76 3.47 17.23 17.35
C SER A 76 2.39 18.26 17.54
N ALA A 77 2.22 18.74 18.77
CA ALA A 77 1.27 19.79 19.07
C ALA A 77 1.68 20.55 20.33
N VAL A 78 1.17 21.76 20.47
CA VAL A 78 1.22 22.51 21.73
C VAL A 78 0.05 22.04 22.59
N VAL A 79 0.36 21.34 23.68
CA VAL A 79 -0.62 20.73 24.58
C VAL A 79 -0.53 21.30 26.00
N GLY A 80 0.38 22.24 26.26
CA GLY A 80 0.57 22.85 27.58
C GLY A 80 1.54 22.08 28.48
N HIS A 81 2.33 21.17 27.92
CA HIS A 81 3.30 20.34 28.64
C HIS A 81 4.71 20.89 28.45
N GLU A 82 5.00 22.03 29.08
CA GLU A 82 6.29 22.72 28.97
C GLU A 82 6.72 22.96 27.52
N ASP A 83 5.76 23.18 26.64
CA ASP A 83 5.92 23.29 25.19
C ASP A 83 5.59 24.69 24.66
N SER A 84 6.00 24.95 23.42
CA SER A 84 5.73 26.18 22.71
C SER A 84 5.50 25.91 21.22
N PRO A 85 5.02 26.88 20.42
CA PRO A 85 4.93 26.72 18.98
C PRO A 85 6.25 26.38 18.29
N GLU A 86 7.38 26.83 18.85
CA GLU A 86 8.74 26.53 18.37
C GLU A 86 9.26 25.18 18.86
N GLN A 87 8.76 24.72 20.02
CA GLN A 87 9.14 23.48 20.68
C GLN A 87 7.88 22.72 21.12
N PRO A 88 7.12 22.14 20.18
CA PRO A 88 5.88 21.44 20.51
C PRO A 88 6.17 20.11 21.22
N THR A 89 5.21 19.62 21.99
CA THR A 89 5.26 18.26 22.52
C THR A 89 5.23 17.26 21.38
N HIS A 90 6.16 16.29 21.40
CA HIS A 90 6.24 15.23 20.42
C HIS A 90 5.62 13.94 20.98
N LEU A 91 4.66 13.37 20.26
CA LEU A 91 3.98 12.12 20.64
C LEU A 91 4.28 11.04 19.61
N ILE A 92 4.62 9.85 20.09
CA ILE A 92 4.91 8.67 19.28
C ILE A 92 4.08 7.51 19.83
N ALA A 93 3.11 7.03 19.05
CA ALA A 93 2.32 5.84 19.39
C ALA A 93 2.80 4.63 18.60
N MET A 94 2.80 3.48 19.26
CA MET A 94 3.18 2.21 18.66
C MET A 94 2.50 1.04 19.36
N ASN A 95 2.38 -0.06 18.63
CA ASN A 95 1.88 -1.32 19.14
C ASN A 95 3.05 -2.28 19.38
N LEU A 96 3.51 -2.36 20.61
CA LEU A 96 4.60 -3.24 21.02
C LEU A 96 4.02 -4.60 21.41
N ASN A 97 3.96 -5.53 20.46
CA ASN A 97 3.50 -6.91 20.68
C ASN A 97 2.11 -6.97 21.35
N GLN A 98 1.11 -6.33 20.75
CA GLN A 98 -0.27 -6.19 21.24
C GLN A 98 -0.44 -5.18 22.37
N GLN A 99 0.63 -4.66 22.98
CA GLN A 99 0.54 -3.59 23.95
C GLN A 99 0.65 -2.23 23.26
N VAL A 100 -0.40 -1.42 23.31
CA VAL A 100 -0.31 -0.03 22.84
C VAL A 100 0.53 0.77 23.83
N VAL A 101 1.48 1.54 23.31
CA VAL A 101 2.36 2.43 24.08
C VAL A 101 2.44 3.77 23.36
N VAL A 102 2.27 4.86 24.10
CA VAL A 102 2.54 6.21 23.63
C VAL A 102 3.72 6.78 24.39
N VAL A 103 4.72 7.25 23.66
CA VAL A 103 5.86 7.98 24.19
C VAL A 103 5.61 9.46 23.97
N GLN A 104 5.77 10.24 25.02
CA GLN A 104 5.62 11.69 25.01
C GLN A 104 6.96 12.34 25.29
N LEU A 105 7.31 13.36 24.51
CA LEU A 105 8.46 14.23 24.66
C LEU A 105 7.97 15.67 24.84
N PRO A 106 7.70 16.11 26.08
CA PRO A 106 7.31 17.48 26.40
C PRO A 106 8.34 18.48 25.84
N GLY A 107 7.89 19.50 25.11
CA GLY A 107 8.79 20.47 24.48
C GLY A 107 9.82 19.90 23.48
N GLY A 108 9.66 18.64 23.06
CA GLY A 108 10.69 17.93 22.29
C GLY A 108 11.95 17.58 23.11
N ASP A 109 11.90 17.68 24.43
CA ASP A 109 13.02 17.43 25.33
C ASP A 109 13.12 15.92 25.68
N PRO A 110 14.18 15.21 25.22
CA PRO A 110 14.35 13.79 25.50
C PRO A 110 14.65 13.49 26.97
N SER A 111 15.00 14.48 27.80
CA SER A 111 15.20 14.29 29.23
C SER A 111 13.89 14.21 30.03
N LYS A 112 12.77 14.60 29.41
CA LYS A 112 11.43 14.66 30.02
C LYS A 112 10.48 13.60 29.47
N VAL A 113 11.02 12.54 28.87
CA VAL A 113 10.23 11.48 28.25
C VAL A 113 9.25 10.88 29.26
N ARG A 114 7.97 10.80 28.87
CA ARG A 114 6.92 10.10 29.61
C ARG A 114 6.34 8.98 28.74
N THR A 115 5.81 7.95 29.38
CA THR A 115 5.22 6.79 28.69
C THR A 115 3.79 6.58 29.18
N LEU A 116 2.84 6.52 28.26
CA LEU A 116 1.44 6.23 28.51
C LEU A 116 1.15 4.81 28.01
N ASN A 117 0.60 3.99 28.89
CA ASN A 117 0.24 2.61 28.57
C ASN A 117 -1.19 2.55 28.06
N GLY A 118 -1.35 2.18 26.79
CA GLY A 118 -2.65 1.98 26.16
C GLY A 118 -3.23 0.59 26.41
N PRO A 119 -4.32 0.22 25.70
CA PRO A 119 -4.94 -1.08 25.84
C PRO A 119 -4.07 -2.21 25.26
N TYR A 120 -4.43 -3.43 25.67
CA TYR A 120 -3.88 -4.65 25.12
C TYR A 120 -4.81 -5.19 24.02
N LEU A 121 -4.29 -5.37 22.81
CA LEU A 121 -5.06 -5.80 21.64
C LEU A 121 -5.15 -7.33 21.55
N PHE A 122 -6.35 -7.87 21.67
CA PHE A 122 -6.56 -9.32 21.58
C PHE A 122 -6.68 -9.83 20.14
N GLY A 123 -5.84 -10.81 19.77
CA GLY A 123 -5.97 -11.57 18.52
C GLY A 123 -4.63 -11.95 17.88
N SER A 124 -4.63 -13.03 17.09
CA SER A 124 -3.40 -13.59 16.51
C SER A 124 -2.74 -12.74 15.41
N ALA A 125 -3.44 -11.74 14.88
CA ALA A 125 -2.94 -10.84 13.83
C ALA A 125 -2.73 -9.39 14.32
N GLU A 126 -2.95 -9.11 15.61
CA GLU A 126 -3.03 -7.73 16.10
C GLU A 126 -1.68 -7.07 16.34
N ALA A 127 -0.57 -7.81 16.32
CA ALA A 127 0.76 -7.23 16.55
C ALA A 127 1.18 -6.20 15.48
N LYS A 128 0.53 -6.19 14.30
CA LYS A 128 0.79 -5.23 13.21
C LYS A 128 -0.29 -4.17 13.06
N THR A 129 -1.27 -4.16 13.96
CA THR A 129 -2.37 -3.20 13.95
C THR A 129 -1.79 -1.80 14.20
N PRO A 130 -2.02 -0.85 13.28
CA PRO A 130 -1.53 0.51 13.44
C PRO A 130 -2.27 1.19 14.59
N VAL A 131 -1.52 1.95 15.39
CA VAL A 131 -2.08 2.84 16.41
C VAL A 131 -2.22 4.21 15.79
N LEU A 132 -3.36 4.87 16.01
CA LEU A 132 -3.64 6.23 15.60
C LEU A 132 -3.79 7.10 16.84
N MET A 133 -3.48 8.39 16.68
CA MET A 133 -3.67 9.38 17.72
C MET A 133 -4.38 10.61 17.16
N ARG A 134 -5.22 11.24 17.99
CA ARG A 134 -5.78 12.57 17.74
C ARG A 134 -5.76 13.38 19.02
N LEU A 135 -5.79 14.69 18.86
CA LEU A 135 -5.90 15.65 19.94
C LEU A 135 -7.22 16.40 19.79
N GLU A 136 -8.01 16.45 20.85
CA GLU A 136 -9.34 17.06 20.87
C GLU A 136 -9.67 17.48 22.30
N ASP A 137 -10.27 18.66 22.50
CA ASP A 137 -10.72 19.10 23.82
C ASP A 137 -12.09 18.48 24.12
N LEU A 138 -12.10 17.34 24.83
CA LEU A 138 -13.30 16.55 25.07
C LEU A 138 -14.08 17.03 26.29
N ASN A 139 -13.39 17.54 27.31
CA ASN A 139 -13.98 18.03 28.55
C ASN A 139 -14.28 19.55 28.52
N ARG A 140 -13.92 20.25 27.43
CA ARG A 140 -14.09 21.69 27.21
C ARG A 140 -13.31 22.55 28.20
N ASP A 141 -12.13 22.09 28.62
CA ASP A 141 -11.25 22.86 29.51
C ASP A 141 -10.27 23.79 28.77
N GLY A 142 -10.31 23.79 27.44
CA GLY A 142 -9.46 24.61 26.58
C GLY A 142 -8.07 24.01 26.32
N THR A 143 -7.80 22.82 26.84
CA THR A 143 -6.57 22.06 26.56
C THR A 143 -6.90 20.82 25.72
N PRO A 144 -6.01 20.42 24.80
CA PRO A 144 -6.27 19.23 23.98
C PRO A 144 -6.04 17.95 24.78
N ASP A 145 -7.05 17.08 24.81
CA ASP A 145 -6.97 15.72 25.33
C ASP A 145 -6.42 14.77 24.27
N LEU A 146 -5.81 13.66 24.70
CA LEU A 146 -5.22 12.66 23.82
C LEU A 146 -6.16 11.46 23.64
N ILE A 147 -6.58 11.23 22.40
CA ILE A 147 -7.33 10.04 21.99
C ILE A 147 -6.40 9.11 21.24
N VAL A 148 -6.30 7.87 21.71
CA VAL A 148 -5.50 6.81 21.08
C VAL A 148 -6.44 5.71 20.64
N SER A 149 -6.41 5.37 19.36
CA SER A 149 -7.24 4.33 18.79
C SER A 149 -6.43 3.27 18.06
N ALA A 150 -6.84 2.02 18.22
CA ALA A 150 -6.25 0.89 17.53
C ALA A 150 -7.36 -0.12 17.23
N LYS A 151 -7.53 -0.49 15.95
CA LYS A 151 -8.63 -1.33 15.47
C LYS A 151 -10.00 -0.76 15.85
N ASN A 152 -10.64 -1.31 16.87
CA ASN A 152 -11.97 -0.93 17.37
C ASN A 152 -11.92 -0.52 18.86
N GLU A 153 -10.71 -0.37 19.41
CA GLU A 153 -10.50 0.07 20.77
C GLU A 153 -10.04 1.52 20.76
N GLU A 154 -10.64 2.32 21.64
CA GLU A 154 -10.29 3.71 21.85
C GLU A 154 -10.06 3.94 23.35
N ILE A 155 -8.97 4.62 23.65
CA ILE A 155 -8.62 5.04 25.00
C ILE A 155 -8.40 6.55 24.97
N VAL A 156 -8.93 7.21 26.00
CA VAL A 156 -8.88 8.65 26.15
C VAL A 156 -8.01 8.96 27.36
N TYR A 157 -7.07 9.88 27.17
CA TYR A 157 -6.29 10.49 28.23
C TYR A 157 -6.65 11.97 28.31
N LEU A 158 -7.16 12.40 29.46
CA LEU A 158 -7.47 13.79 29.69
C LEU A 158 -6.19 14.54 30.08
N ASN A 159 -6.07 15.76 29.59
CA ASN A 159 -4.94 16.63 29.86
C ASN A 159 -5.16 17.36 31.19
N ARG A 160 -4.41 16.98 32.24
CA ARG A 160 -4.55 17.57 33.57
C ARG A 160 -3.23 17.66 34.28
N ASP A 161 -3.07 18.73 35.04
CA ASP A 161 -1.86 18.96 35.84
C ASP A 161 -0.58 18.89 34.97
N SER A 162 -0.69 19.32 33.71
CA SER A 162 0.37 19.21 32.70
C SER A 162 0.82 17.77 32.40
N GLU A 163 -0.09 16.80 32.53
CA GLU A 163 0.13 15.41 32.12
C GLU A 163 -1.11 14.81 31.45
N PHE A 164 -0.91 13.80 30.59
CA PHE A 164 -1.99 12.98 30.07
C PHE A 164 -2.33 11.86 31.07
N GLN A 165 -3.55 11.88 31.60
CA GLN A 165 -4.03 10.92 32.59
C GLN A 165 -5.20 10.12 32.05
N LEU A 166 -5.26 8.82 32.36
CA LEU A 166 -6.35 7.97 31.92
C LEU A 166 -7.68 8.42 32.54
N ILE A 167 -8.75 8.45 31.74
CA ILE A 167 -10.09 8.79 32.24
C ILE A 167 -10.56 7.84 33.34
N THR A 168 -11.19 8.39 34.37
CA THR A 168 -11.90 7.58 35.37
C THR A 168 -13.26 7.10 34.82
N PRO A 169 -13.87 6.06 35.42
CA PRO A 169 -15.22 5.63 35.05
C PRO A 169 -16.27 6.74 35.18
N GLU A 170 -16.15 7.60 36.19
CA GLU A 170 -17.07 8.72 36.41
C GLU A 170 -16.97 9.76 35.30
N GLU A 171 -15.75 10.08 34.88
CA GLU A 171 -15.48 11.03 33.80
C GLU A 171 -15.90 10.49 32.44
N ARG A 172 -15.73 9.18 32.23
CA ARG A 172 -16.26 8.51 31.04
C ARG A 172 -17.77 8.72 30.92
N VAL A 173 -18.51 8.58 32.01
CA VAL A 173 -19.97 8.81 32.03
C VAL A 173 -20.29 10.27 31.72
N GLN A 174 -19.51 11.21 32.27
CA GLN A 174 -19.69 12.64 31.99
C GLN A 174 -19.46 12.96 30.51
N LEU A 175 -18.39 12.44 29.90
CA LEU A 175 -18.09 12.65 28.47
C LEU A 175 -19.20 12.11 27.57
N ILE A 176 -19.77 10.94 27.89
CA ILE A 176 -20.90 10.38 27.14
C ILE A 176 -22.15 11.24 27.29
N GLY A 177 -22.38 11.81 28.47
CA GLY A 177 -23.52 12.69 28.73
C GLY A 177 -23.43 14.08 28.09
N MET A 178 -22.26 14.48 27.57
CA MET A 178 -22.03 15.77 26.91
C MET A 178 -22.17 15.72 25.38
N GLN A 179 -22.27 14.51 24.80
CA GLN A 179 -22.53 14.27 23.37
C GLN A 179 -24.00 14.49 23.03
#